data_AF-A0A931V0N4-F1
#
_entry.id   AF-A0A931V0N4-F1
#
_cell.length_a   1.000
_cell.length_b   1.000
_cell.length_c   1.000
_cell.angle_alpha   90.00
_cell.angle_beta   90.00
_cell.angle_gamma   90.00
#
_symmetry.space_group_name_H-M   'P 1'
#
loop_
_entity.id
_entity.type
_entity.pdbx_description
1 polymer ?
#
loop_
_entity_poly.entity_id
_entity_poly.type
_entity_poly.pdbx_seq_one_letter_code
_entity_poly.pdbx_strand_id
1 'polypeptide(L)'
;MQARTTELVSTIPSAPFDDLDLDRAEGEEEWERRVMALAATRIAAERARLERLGIIDANGDLVSRELPPDMLPDSDATVETG
;
A
#
# COMPACT_ATOMS: atom_id res chain seq x y z
N MET A 1 3.48 31.28 -12.44
CA MET A 1 3.86 29.88 -12.72
C MET A 1 2.83 29.00 -12.03
N GLN A 2 1.91 28.38 -12.78
CA GLN A 2 0.91 27.49 -12.20
C GLN A 2 1.50 26.09 -12.10
N ALA A 3 1.68 25.60 -10.87
CA ALA A 3 1.96 24.20 -10.62
C ALA A 3 0.72 23.40 -11.03
N ARG A 4 0.86 22.59 -12.08
CA ARG A 4 -0.14 21.58 -12.42
C ARG A 4 -0.10 20.53 -11.31
N THR A 5 -1.03 20.62 -10.37
CA THR A 5 -1.39 19.50 -9.52
C THR A 5 -1.99 18.46 -10.44
N THR A 6 -1.17 17.52 -10.90
CA THR A 6 -1.66 16.30 -11.50
C THR A 6 -2.36 15.55 -10.38
N GLU A 7 -3.66 15.77 -10.21
CA GLU A 7 -4.52 14.88 -9.47
C GLU A 7 -4.39 13.51 -10.16
N LEU A 8 -3.50 12.68 -9.61
CA LEU A 8 -3.55 11.26 -9.83
C LEU A 8 -4.89 10.85 -9.22
N VAL A 9 -5.93 10.84 -10.05
CA VAL A 9 -7.14 10.08 -9.77
C VAL A 9 -6.64 8.65 -9.62
N SER A 10 -6.33 8.28 -8.38
CA SER A 10 -6.00 6.92 -7.99
C SER A 10 -7.30 6.16 -8.15
N THR A 11 -7.57 5.69 -9.36
CA THR A 11 -8.68 4.78 -9.61
C THR A 11 -8.46 3.59 -8.70
N ILE A 12 -9.23 3.52 -7.61
CA ILE A 12 -9.14 2.42 -6.66
C ILE A 12 -9.40 1.16 -7.48
N PRO A 13 -8.41 0.26 -7.60
CA PRO A 13 -8.62 -0.94 -8.40
C PRO A 13 -9.73 -1.75 -7.74
N SER A 14 -10.64 -2.26 -8.56
CA SER A 14 -11.86 -2.95 -8.12
C SER A 14 -12.01 -4.27 -8.85
N ALA A 15 -12.67 -5.23 -8.20
CA ALA A 15 -13.07 -6.50 -8.78
C ALA A 15 -14.61 -6.48 -8.79
N PRO A 16 -15.26 -6.21 -9.93
CA PRO A 16 -16.72 -6.32 -10.03
C PRO A 16 -17.15 -7.79 -10.05
N PHE A 17 -18.35 -8.04 -9.54
CA PHE A 17 -18.99 -9.36 -9.49
C PHE A 17 -20.40 -9.36 -10.09
N ASP A 18 -20.91 -8.20 -10.55
CA ASP A 18 -22.28 -8.05 -11.05
C ASP A 18 -22.59 -8.93 -12.28
N ASP A 19 -21.55 -9.42 -12.97
CA ASP A 19 -21.62 -10.31 -14.12
C ASP A 19 -21.53 -11.81 -13.76
N LEU A 20 -21.36 -12.15 -12.48
CA LEU A 20 -21.17 -13.51 -12.01
C LEU A 20 -22.44 -14.09 -11.39
N ASP A 21 -22.72 -15.35 -11.71
CA ASP A 21 -23.72 -16.17 -11.03
C ASP A 21 -23.05 -16.86 -9.83
N LEU A 22 -23.11 -16.21 -8.66
CA LEU A 22 -22.47 -16.70 -7.43
C LEU A 22 -23.20 -17.87 -6.78
N ASP A 23 -24.39 -18.24 -7.26
CA ASP A 23 -25.09 -19.44 -6.78
C ASP A 23 -24.49 -20.72 -7.41
N ARG A 24 -23.52 -20.57 -8.33
CA ARG A 24 -22.82 -21.65 -9.01
C ARG A 24 -21.34 -21.64 -8.64
N ALA A 25 -20.78 -22.84 -8.47
CA ALA A 25 -19.39 -23.02 -8.08
C ALA A 25 -18.42 -22.31 -9.04
N GLU A 26 -18.70 -22.31 -10.34
CA GLU A 26 -17.86 -21.63 -11.33
C GLU A 26 -17.85 -20.10 -11.16
N GLY A 27 -18.96 -19.51 -10.70
CA GLY A 27 -19.05 -18.08 -10.40
C GLY A 27 -18.29 -17.71 -9.14
N GLU A 28 -18.35 -18.55 -8.11
CA GLU A 28 -17.56 -18.38 -6.88
C GLU A 28 -16.04 -18.48 -7.16
N GLU A 29 -15.60 -19.48 -7.92
CA GLU A 29 -14.19 -19.66 -8.31
C GLU A 29 -13.65 -18.46 -9.09
N GLU A 30 -14.43 -17.96 -10.05
CA GLU A 30 -14.07 -16.79 -10.85
C GLU A 30 -14.02 -15.52 -9.99
N TRP A 31 -14.95 -15.38 -9.04
CA TRP A 31 -14.92 -14.29 -8.08
C TRP A 31 -13.66 -14.32 -7.21
N GLU A 32 -13.32 -15.48 -6.64
CA GLU A 32 -12.11 -15.67 -5.85
C GLU A 32 -10.87 -15.30 -6.66
N ARG A 33 -10.76 -15.78 -7.90
CA ARG A 33 -9.65 -15.47 -8.81
C ARG A 33 -9.51 -13.96 -9.02
N ARG A 34 -10.62 -13.24 -9.24
CA ARG A 34 -10.62 -11.78 -9.43
C ARG A 34 -10.17 -11.04 -8.17
N VAL A 35 -10.67 -11.45 -7.00
CA VAL A 35 -10.28 -10.85 -5.71
C VAL A 35 -8.79 -11.08 -5.44
N MET A 36 -8.28 -12.28 -5.70
CA MET A 36 -6.86 -12.59 -5.53
C MET A 36 -5.97 -11.79 -6.48
N ALA A 37 -6.39 -11.62 -7.74
CA ALA A 37 -5.68 -10.78 -8.70
C ALA A 37 -5.65 -9.30 -8.27
N LEU A 38 -6.77 -8.79 -7.74
CA LEU A 38 -6.85 -7.45 -7.19
C LEU A 38 -5.92 -7.27 -5.98
N ALA A 39 -5.94 -8.23 -5.05
CA ALA A 39 -5.08 -8.21 -3.87
C ALA A 39 -3.59 -8.23 -4.25
N ALA A 40 -3.20 -9.10 -5.19
CA ALA A 40 -1.84 -9.17 -5.71
C ALA A 40 -1.39 -7.82 -6.31
N THR A 41 -2.25 -7.19 -7.09
CA THR A 41 -1.97 -5.87 -7.69
C THR A 41 -1.76 -4.80 -6.62
N ARG A 42 -2.60 -4.76 -5.59
CA ARG A 42 -2.50 -3.80 -4.48
C ARG A 42 -1.22 -4.02 -3.67
N ILE A 43 -0.91 -5.27 -3.33
CA ILE A 43 0.32 -5.62 -2.60
C ILE A 43 1.56 -5.23 -3.40
N ALA A 44 1.59 -5.50 -4.71
CA ALA A 44 2.72 -5.13 -5.56
C ALA A 44 2.91 -3.61 -5.64
N ALA A 45 1.83 -2.85 -5.79
CA ALA A 45 1.88 -1.39 -5.82
C ALA A 45 2.40 -0.80 -4.50
N GLU A 46 1.92 -1.32 -3.36
CA GLU A 46 2.34 -0.85 -2.04
C GLU A 46 3.78 -1.26 -1.74
N ARG A 47 4.19 -2.48 -2.07
CA ARG A 47 5.59 -2.92 -1.97
C ARG A 47 6.51 -1.99 -2.75
N ALA A 48 6.17 -1.67 -4.00
CA ALA A 48 6.95 -0.76 -4.82
C ALA A 48 7.00 0.66 -4.22
N ARG A 49 5.92 1.11 -3.57
CA ARG A 49 5.90 2.39 -2.84
C ARG A 49 6.85 2.36 -1.65
N LEU A 50 6.77 1.34 -0.80
CA LEU A 50 7.62 1.19 0.39
C LEU A 50 9.11 1.06 0.03
N GLU A 51 9.42 0.33 -1.06
CA GLU A 51 10.78 0.19 -1.59
C GLU A 51 11.33 1.53 -2.07
N ARG A 52 10.54 2.32 -2.83
CA ARG A 52 10.92 3.69 -3.24
C ARG A 52 11.13 4.64 -2.08
N LEU A 53 10.44 4.44 -0.97
CA LEU A 53 10.59 5.23 0.25
C LEU A 53 11.79 4.77 1.10
N GLY A 54 12.48 3.69 0.72
CA GLY A 54 13.60 3.13 1.48
C GLY A 54 13.17 2.51 2.82
N ILE A 55 11.90 2.13 2.96
CA ILE A 55 11.38 1.49 4.18
C ILE A 55 11.70 -0.01 4.16
N ILE A 56 11.54 -0.64 2.99
CA ILE A 56 11.89 -2.04 2.75
C ILE A 56 12.95 -2.16 1.66
N ASP A 57 13.73 -3.25 1.69
CA ASP A 57 14.73 -3.58 0.69
C ASP A 57 14.12 -4.35 -0.50
N ALA A 58 14.98 -4.76 -1.45
CA ALA A 58 14.58 -5.52 -2.63
C ALA A 58 14.02 -6.92 -2.32
N ASN A 59 14.23 -7.45 -1.10
CA ASN A 59 13.67 -8.72 -0.64
C ASN A 59 12.32 -8.52 0.06
N GLY A 60 11.99 -7.29 0.45
CA GLY A 60 10.81 -6.93 1.22
C GLY A 60 11.04 -6.88 2.73
N ASP A 61 12.30 -6.96 3.16
CA ASP A 61 12.70 -6.82 4.56
C ASP A 61 12.85 -5.35 4.94
N LEU A 62 12.58 -4.99 6.20
CA LEU A 62 12.78 -3.63 6.69
C LEU A 62 14.24 -3.22 6.58
N VAL A 63 14.50 -2.03 6.01
CA VAL A 63 15.86 -1.47 5.87
C VAL A 63 16.48 -1.15 7.24
N SER A 64 15.66 -0.70 8.20
CA SER A 64 16.07 -0.51 9.60
C SER A 64 14.91 -0.84 10.53
N ARG A 65 15.25 -1.45 11.68
CA ARG A 65 14.33 -1.65 12.81
C ARG A 65 14.64 -0.70 13.97
N GLU A 66 15.68 0.12 13.83
CA GLU A 66 16.08 1.07 14.84
C GLU A 66 15.23 2.33 14.71
N LEU A 67 14.80 2.87 15.85
CA LEU A 67 14.24 4.21 15.88
C LEU A 67 15.31 5.22 15.46
N PRO A 68 14.95 6.25 14.68
CA PRO A 68 15.90 7.30 14.37
C PRO A 68 16.32 8.02 15.67
N PRO A 69 17.55 8.58 15.72
CA PRO A 69 18.14 9.08 16.98
C PRO A 69 17.31 10.15 17.71
N ASP A 70 16.54 10.94 16.96
CA ASP A 70 15.63 11.99 17.44
C ASP A 70 14.29 11.46 18.00
N MET A 71 14.00 10.17 17.82
CA MET A 71 12.86 9.49 18.41
C MET A 71 13.25 8.60 19.59
N LEU A 72 14.52 8.65 20.02
CA LEU A 72 14.99 7.93 21.20
C LEU A 72 14.54 8.66 22.48
N PRO A 73 14.30 7.93 23.59
CA PRO A 73 13.90 8.53 24.88
C PRO A 73 14.89 9.56 25.41
N ASP A 74 16.17 9.37 25.13
CA ASP A 74 17.27 10.25 25.57
C ASP A 74 17.54 11.38 24.55
N SER A 75 16.71 11.50 23.51
CA SER A 75 16.88 12.58 22.53
C SER A 75 16.42 13.92 23.12
N ASP A 76 17.18 14.98 22.86
CA ASP A 76 16.84 16.36 23.22
C ASP A 76 15.69 16.95 22.35
N ALA A 77 14.93 16.11 21.64
CA ALA A 77 13.84 16.51 20.75
C ALA A 77 12.54 16.87 21.52
N THR A 78 12.64 17.17 22.81
CA THR A 78 11.51 17.68 23.60
C THR A 78 11.16 19.09 23.12
N VAL A 79 10.05 19.20 22.39
CA VAL A 79 9.42 20.51 22.12
C VAL A 79 8.84 21.02 23.42
N GLU A 80 9.43 22.07 23.99
CA GLU A 80 8.87 22.82 25.12
C GLU A 80 7.54 23.44 24.67
N THR A 81 6.41 22.79 24.98
CA THR A 81 5.09 23.41 24.88
C THR A 81 4.89 24.28 26.10
N GLY A 82 5.28 25.55 25.97
CA GLY A 82 4.96 26.62 26.93
C GLY A 82 3.49 27.00 26.96
#